data_AF-A0A517RKU6-F1
#
_entry.id   AF-A0A517RKU6-F1
#
_cell.length_a   1.000
_cell.length_b   1.000
_cell.length_c   1.000
_cell.angle_alpha   90.00
_cell.angle_beta   90.00
_cell.angle_gamma   90.00
#
_symmetry.space_group_name_H-M   'P 1'
#
loop_
_entity.id
_entity.type
_entity.pdbx_description
1 polymer ?
#
loop_
_entity_poly.entity_id
_entity_poly.type
_entity_poly.pdbx_seq_one_letter_code
_entity_poly.pdbx_strand_id
1 'polypeptide(L)'
;MLHSKTILWLLIAAFSIFSFSVSEGNQAAKPKQEMMTFRAIQTVTGPEIEIKVGDLVCSAPYFTFKHKQQPDWSVTPVKGKVQIRRGTTVSTAQQVSIAIRR
;
A
#
# COMPACT_ATOMS: atom_id res chain seq x y z
N MET A 1 -46.59 34.16 28.27
CA MET A 1 -46.48 32.90 27.49
C MET A 1 -45.81 33.04 26.11
N LEU A 2 -45.41 34.24 25.65
CA LEU A 2 -44.92 34.44 24.28
C LEU A 2 -43.39 34.31 24.10
N HIS A 3 -42.59 34.47 25.17
CA HIS A 3 -41.12 34.51 25.07
C HIS A 3 -40.43 33.14 25.24
N SER A 4 -41.08 32.16 25.87
CA SER A 4 -40.48 30.83 26.10
C SER A 4 -40.35 30.02 24.81
N LYS A 5 -41.31 30.15 23.89
CA LYS A 5 -41.31 29.42 22.62
C LYS A 5 -40.21 29.91 21.67
N THR A 6 -39.97 31.22 21.61
CA THR A 6 -38.93 31.81 20.75
C THR A 6 -37.52 31.48 21.23
N ILE A 7 -37.29 31.45 22.55
CA ILE A 7 -36.00 31.05 23.14
C ILE A 7 -35.70 29.57 22.86
N LEU A 8 -36.72 28.70 22.94
CA LEU A 8 -36.57 27.27 22.64
C LEU A 8 -36.19 27.04 21.17
N TRP A 9 -36.79 27.78 20.23
CA TRP A 9 -36.46 27.69 18.81
C TRP A 9 -35.04 28.18 18.49
N LEU A 10 -34.55 29.23 19.16
CA LEU A 10 -33.18 29.71 19.01
C LEU A 10 -32.13 28.70 19.50
N LEU A 11 -32.42 27.98 20.59
CA LEU A 11 -31.52 26.95 21.12
C LEU A 11 -31.41 25.73 20.19
N ILE A 12 -32.51 25.31 19.56
CA ILE A 12 -32.51 24.20 18.59
C ILE A 12 -31.73 24.58 17.32
N ALA A 13 -31.87 25.83 16.86
CA ALA A 13 -31.10 26.35 15.73
C ALA A 13 -29.59 26.45 16.05
N ALA A 14 -29.23 26.86 17.27
CA ALA A 14 -27.82 26.90 17.69
C ALA A 14 -27.22 25.48 17.78
N PHE A 15 -27.95 24.51 18.33
CA PHE A 15 -27.46 23.14 18.51
C PHE A 15 -27.24 22.38 17.19
N SER A 16 -28.01 22.71 16.15
CA SER A 16 -27.86 22.11 14.81
C SER A 16 -26.61 22.62 14.07
N ILE A 17 -26.18 23.86 14.30
CA ILE A 17 -24.97 24.42 13.66
C ILE A 17 -23.68 23.81 14.24
N PHE A 18 -23.66 23.52 15.54
CA PHE A 18 -22.49 22.90 16.19
C PHE A 18 -22.25 21.44 15.78
N SER A 19 -23.27 20.76 15.23
CA SER A 19 -23.17 19.33 14.88
C SER A 19 -22.45 19.07 13.55
N PHE A 20 -22.25 20.09 12.71
CA PHE A 20 -21.62 19.93 11.39
C PHE A 20 -20.13 20.33 11.35
N SER A 21 -19.58 20.93 12.41
CA SER A 21 -18.19 21.46 12.39
C SER A 21 -17.10 20.50 12.92
N VAL A 22 -17.42 19.23 13.22
CA VAL A 22 -16.43 18.30 13.82
C VAL A 22 -15.85 17.28 12.82
N SER A 23 -16.28 17.27 11.55
CA SER A 23 -15.88 16.19 10.63
C SER A 23 -14.66 16.44 9.74
N GLU A 24 -14.09 17.65 9.69
CA GLU A 24 -13.08 17.97 8.65
C GLU A 24 -11.62 17.95 9.15
N GLY A 25 -11.37 17.84 10.46
CA GLY A 25 -10.05 18.09 11.04
C GLY A 25 -9.12 16.90 11.30
N ASN A 26 -9.57 15.64 11.19
CA ASN A 26 -8.78 14.49 11.65
C ASN A 26 -8.63 13.35 10.61
N GLN A 27 -8.63 13.68 9.33
CA GLN A 27 -8.08 12.75 8.33
C GLN A 27 -6.56 12.84 8.37
N ALA A 28 -5.94 12.25 9.38
CA ALA A 28 -4.52 11.94 9.34
C ALA A 28 -4.26 11.21 8.01
N ALA A 29 -3.50 11.84 7.12
CA ALA A 29 -3.17 11.26 5.83
C ALA A 29 -2.55 9.89 6.09
N LYS A 30 -3.27 8.82 5.73
CA LYS A 30 -2.71 7.47 5.83
C LYS A 30 -1.45 7.46 4.97
N PRO A 31 -0.28 7.07 5.52
CA PRO A 31 0.94 7.04 4.72
C PRO A 31 0.69 6.16 3.51
N LYS A 32 0.95 6.69 2.32
CA LYS A 32 0.77 5.97 1.05
C LYS A 32 1.66 4.74 1.11
N GLN A 33 1.03 3.55 1.09
CA GLN A 33 1.76 2.29 1.17
C GLN A 33 2.63 2.14 -0.08
N GLU A 34 3.95 2.14 0.08
CA GLU A 34 4.89 1.94 -1.02
C GLU A 34 4.81 0.48 -1.49
N MET A 35 4.86 0.28 -2.80
CA MET A 35 4.76 -1.04 -3.42
C MET A 35 6.07 -1.37 -4.12
N MET A 36 6.58 -2.56 -3.86
CA MET A 36 7.68 -3.18 -4.59
C MET A 36 7.12 -4.08 -5.67
N THR A 37 7.45 -3.83 -6.93
CA THR A 37 6.98 -4.63 -8.05
C THR A 37 8.13 -5.39 -8.70
N PHE A 38 7.90 -6.67 -8.99
CA PHE A 38 8.83 -7.57 -9.66
C PHE A 38 8.27 -7.96 -11.02
N ARG A 39 9.10 -7.92 -12.05
CA ARG A 39 8.77 -8.38 -13.41
C ARG A 39 9.96 -9.12 -14.01
N ALA A 40 9.71 -10.22 -14.70
CA ALA A 40 10.77 -10.87 -15.47
C ALA A 40 11.02 -10.11 -16.77
N ILE A 41 12.28 -9.81 -17.05
CA ILE A 41 12.73 -9.13 -18.26
C ILE A 41 13.82 -9.96 -18.94
N GLN A 42 13.98 -9.79 -20.24
CA GLN A 42 15.08 -10.36 -21.00
C GLN A 42 16.09 -9.25 -21.28
N THR A 43 17.32 -9.39 -20.78
CA THR A 43 18.43 -8.49 -21.06
C THR A 43 19.38 -9.15 -22.06
N VAL A 44 20.39 -8.38 -22.51
CA VAL A 44 21.46 -8.88 -23.38
C VAL A 44 22.32 -9.95 -22.71
N THR A 45 22.42 -9.92 -21.38
CA THR A 45 23.20 -10.86 -20.57
C THR A 45 22.39 -12.08 -20.14
N GLY A 46 21.06 -12.00 -20.14
CA GLY A 46 20.20 -13.14 -19.79
C GLY A 46 18.85 -12.71 -19.21
N PRO A 47 18.05 -13.66 -18.70
CA PRO A 47 16.83 -13.34 -17.98
C PRO A 47 17.16 -12.71 -16.63
N GLU A 48 16.52 -11.58 -16.32
CA GLU A 48 16.65 -10.85 -15.07
C GLU A 48 15.26 -10.52 -14.46
N ILE A 49 15.26 -10.08 -13.21
CA ILE A 49 14.11 -9.50 -12.54
C ILE A 49 14.29 -7.99 -12.50
N GLU A 50 13.37 -7.27 -13.12
CA GLU A 50 13.16 -5.85 -12.89
C GLU A 50 12.43 -5.66 -11.57
N ILE A 51 12.95 -4.75 -10.76
CA ILE A 51 12.50 -4.41 -9.42
C ILE A 51 12.16 -2.92 -9.43
N LYS A 52 10.91 -2.57 -9.14
CA LYS A 52 10.45 -1.19 -9.09
C LYS A 52 9.91 -0.84 -7.70
N VAL A 53 10.43 0.24 -7.11
CA VAL A 53 9.96 0.80 -5.83
C VAL A 53 9.81 2.31 -6.00
N GLY A 54 8.57 2.80 -6.10
CA GLY A 54 8.31 4.19 -6.45
C GLY A 54 8.94 4.53 -7.81
N ASP A 55 9.86 5.49 -7.81
CA ASP A 55 10.60 5.93 -9.00
C ASP A 55 11.93 5.18 -9.21
N LEU A 56 12.34 4.34 -8.26
CA LEU A 56 13.55 3.53 -8.37
C LEU A 56 13.26 2.27 -9.19
N VAL A 57 14.11 2.02 -10.18
CA VAL A 57 14.11 0.81 -11.00
C VAL A 57 15.51 0.22 -10.98
N CYS A 58 15.63 -1.05 -10.62
CA CYS A 58 16.87 -1.81 -10.75
C CYS A 58 16.57 -3.20 -11.34
N SER A 59 17.59 -3.85 -11.91
CA SER A 59 17.47 -5.22 -12.38
C SER A 59 18.56 -6.11 -11.79
N ALA A 60 18.23 -7.38 -11.59
CA ALA A 60 19.18 -8.37 -11.10
C ALA A 60 18.79 -9.79 -11.57
N PRO A 61 19.76 -10.70 -11.77
CA PRO A 61 19.47 -12.08 -12.15
C PRO A 61 18.74 -12.86 -11.06
N TYR A 62 18.91 -12.47 -9.79
CA TYR A 62 18.19 -12.98 -8.64
C TYR A 62 18.04 -11.87 -7.59
N PHE A 63 16.99 -11.96 -6.78
CA PHE A 63 16.78 -11.05 -5.67
C PHE A 63 16.31 -11.81 -4.43
N THR A 64 16.91 -11.50 -3.28
CA THR A 64 16.54 -12.13 -2.00
C THR A 64 16.30 -11.04 -0.98
N PHE A 65 15.22 -11.16 -0.21
CA PHE A 65 14.95 -10.25 0.90
C PHE A 65 14.52 -11.02 2.14
N LYS A 66 14.89 -10.44 3.29
CA LYS A 66 14.59 -10.99 4.61
C LYS A 66 13.52 -10.14 5.28
N HIS A 67 12.53 -10.82 5.83
CA HIS A 67 11.54 -10.18 6.69
C HIS A 67 11.78 -10.68 8.11
N LYS A 68 11.87 -9.76 9.10
CA LYS A 68 12.35 -10.04 10.46
C LYS A 68 11.73 -11.27 11.15
N GLN A 69 10.50 -11.63 10.80
CA GLN A 69 9.74 -12.72 11.42
C GLN A 69 9.19 -13.75 10.40
N GLN A 70 9.67 -13.76 9.16
CA GLN A 70 9.21 -14.72 8.15
C GLN A 70 10.40 -15.41 7.48
N PRO A 71 10.19 -16.61 6.88
CA PRO A 71 11.21 -17.27 6.08
C PRO A 71 11.73 -16.33 5.00
N ASP A 72 13.01 -16.48 4.62
CA ASP A 72 13.62 -15.72 3.54
C ASP A 72 12.81 -15.89 2.24
N TRP A 73 12.70 -14.79 1.49
CA TRP A 73 12.01 -14.75 0.21
C TRP A 73 13.06 -14.66 -0.88
N SER A 74 13.00 -15.54 -1.88
CA SER A 74 13.79 -15.43 -3.09
C SER A 74 12.91 -15.20 -4.30
N VAL A 75 13.40 -14.37 -5.21
CA VAL A 75 12.74 -13.97 -6.45
C VAL A 75 13.70 -14.25 -7.60
N THR A 76 13.25 -15.06 -8.55
CA THR A 76 14.06 -15.46 -9.72
C THR A 76 13.23 -15.44 -11.00
N PRO A 77 13.86 -15.14 -12.15
CA PRO A 77 13.18 -15.21 -13.43
C PRO A 77 13.13 -16.67 -13.90
N VAL A 78 11.94 -17.17 -14.20
CA VAL A 78 11.73 -18.56 -14.67
C VAL A 78 10.78 -18.54 -15.86
N LYS A 79 11.27 -18.91 -17.04
CA LYS A 79 10.46 -19.01 -18.28
C LYS A 79 9.66 -17.72 -18.58
N GLY A 80 10.31 -16.56 -18.45
CA GLY A 80 9.69 -15.26 -18.68
C GLY A 80 8.69 -14.81 -17.61
N LYS A 81 8.63 -15.50 -16.47
CA LYS A 81 7.78 -15.15 -15.32
C LYS A 81 8.64 -14.91 -14.08
N VAL A 82 8.08 -14.21 -13.11
CA VAL A 82 8.62 -14.08 -11.77
C VAL A 82 8.25 -15.31 -10.97
N GLN A 83 9.24 -16.01 -10.42
CA GLN A 83 9.03 -17.03 -9.40
C GLN A 83 9.41 -16.46 -8.04
N ILE A 84 8.53 -16.59 -7.06
CA ILE A 84 8.81 -16.27 -5.65
C ILE A 84 8.80 -17.56 -4.85
N ARG A 85 9.85 -17.78 -4.06
CA ARG A 85 9.91 -18.86 -3.08
C ARG A 85 9.96 -18.27 -1.68
N ARG A 86 9.12 -18.79 -0.79
CA ARG A 86 9.04 -18.46 0.63
C ARG A 86 8.98 -19.76 1.43
N GLY A 87 10.10 -20.16 2.01
CA GLY A 87 10.22 -21.49 2.62
C GLY A 87 9.88 -22.60 1.61
N THR A 88 8.87 -23.42 1.92
CA THR A 88 8.39 -24.50 1.03
C THR A 88 7.40 -24.02 -0.04
N THR A 89 6.88 -22.81 0.08
CA THR A 89 5.90 -22.26 -0.86
C THR A 89 6.60 -21.68 -2.07
N VAL A 90 6.15 -22.04 -3.27
CA VAL A 90 6.59 -21.47 -4.54
C VAL A 90 5.40 -20.91 -5.29
N SER A 91 5.52 -19.70 -5.79
CA SER A 91 4.50 -19.01 -6.59
C SER A 91 5.13 -18.48 -7.88
N THR A 92 4.38 -18.43 -8.96
CA THR A 92 4.88 -17.93 -10.25
C THR A 92 3.83 -17.06 -10.92
N ALA A 93 4.21 -15.86 -11.35
CA ALA A 93 3.32 -14.89 -11.98
C ALA A 93 4.07 -14.03 -12.99
N GLN A 94 3.35 -13.38 -13.90
CA GLN A 94 3.95 -12.42 -14.85
C GLN A 94 4.55 -11.20 -14.15
N GLN A 95 3.87 -10.78 -13.09
CA GLN A 95 4.27 -9.66 -12.24
C GLN A 95 3.85 -9.97 -10.81
N VAL A 96 4.66 -9.56 -9.83
CA VAL A 96 4.29 -9.62 -8.42
C VAL A 96 4.47 -8.26 -7.78
N SER A 97 3.51 -7.82 -6.97
CA SER A 97 3.61 -6.59 -6.20
C SER A 97 3.48 -6.89 -4.71
N ILE A 98 4.44 -6.41 -3.92
CA ILE A 98 4.52 -6.60 -2.48
C ILE A 98 4.43 -5.23 -1.80
N ALA A 99 3.58 -5.16 -0.79
CA ALA A 99 3.47 -4.01 0.09
C ALA A 99 4.72 -3.85 0.95
N ILE A 100 5.37 -2.69 0.87
CA ILE A 100 6.42 -2.31 1.82
C ILE A 100 5.74 -1.60 2.98
N ARG A 101 5.67 -2.27 4.14
CA ARG A 101 5.19 -1.65 5.38
C ARG A 101 6.41 -1.08 6.13
N ARG A 102 6.32 0.19 6.52
CA ARG A 102 7.30 0.84 7.41
C ARG A 102 7.08 0.39 8.85
#